data_AF-X1PPK4-F1
#
_entry.id   AF-X1PPK4-F1
#
_cell.length_a   1.000
_cell.length_b   1.000
_cell.length_c   1.000
_cell.angle_alpha   90.00
_cell.angle_beta   90.00
_cell.angle_gamma   90.00
#
_symmetry.space_group_name_H-M   'P 1'
#
loop_
_entity.id
_entity.type
_entity.pdbx_description
1 polymer ?
#
loop_
_entity_poly.entity_id
_entity_poly.type
_entity_poly.pdbx_seq_one_letter_code
_entity_poly.pdbx_strand_id
1 'polypeptide(L)'
;ASQLKMENLAISPGTGTIQVNPLTFETSIPGVFAGGDCVTGPNNVVEAIAAGLKTADSIQRYLLGQDMVAGRSLEPTQPAEIDIETVEASPDGRAAMPTISLRKRLNSFEETTTGLSVEAAQRESQRCLDCALCSQCMECTRVCELDAVFHDDSVKHFEIGAQVILRFPTGDLQERESVDNRDQDTPVEGIRIIPPVANEELAKQVVKAMAMALETAIEIKPKK
;
A
#
# COMPACT_ATOMS: atom_id res chain seq x y z
N ALA A 1 5.26 30.55 -24.50
CA ALA A 1 4.10 31.32 -25.03
C ALA A 1 2.92 30.36 -25.10
N SER A 2 1.86 30.62 -24.34
CA SER A 2 0.75 29.72 -24.04
C SER A 2 -0.03 29.28 -25.29
N GLN A 3 -0.17 27.96 -25.48
CA GLN A 3 -0.79 27.32 -26.65
C GLN A 3 -2.31 27.08 -26.52
N LEU A 4 -3.02 27.88 -25.73
CA LEU A 4 -4.49 27.86 -25.69
C LEU A 4 -5.01 29.24 -26.06
N LYS A 5 -5.08 29.53 -27.37
CA LYS A 5 -5.80 30.70 -27.90
C LYS A 5 -7.31 30.39 -27.97
N MET A 6 -7.92 30.18 -26.81
CA MET A 6 -9.38 30.24 -26.72
C MET A 6 -9.77 31.69 -26.54
N GLU A 7 -10.43 32.27 -27.55
CA GLU A 7 -10.97 33.62 -27.46
C GLU A 7 -11.94 33.68 -26.28
N ASN A 8 -11.78 34.69 -25.41
CA ASN A 8 -12.62 34.95 -24.23
C ASN A 8 -12.41 34.03 -23.02
N LEU A 9 -11.38 33.18 -22.97
CA LEU A 9 -11.02 32.47 -21.74
C LEU A 9 -10.26 33.39 -20.77
N ALA A 10 -10.85 33.66 -19.61
CA ALA A 10 -10.24 34.47 -18.57
C ALA A 10 -9.14 33.69 -17.85
N ILE A 11 -7.94 34.27 -17.81
CA ILE A 11 -6.75 33.70 -17.18
C ILE A 11 -6.26 34.66 -16.10
N SER A 12 -5.84 34.13 -14.95
CA SER A 12 -5.23 34.88 -13.85
C SER A 12 -3.86 35.44 -14.27
N PRO A 13 -3.66 36.78 -14.29
CA PRO A 13 -2.44 37.39 -14.83
C PRO A 13 -1.14 37.04 -14.10
N GLY A 14 -1.22 36.60 -12.85
CA GLY A 14 -0.06 36.23 -12.03
C GLY A 14 0.29 34.74 -12.07
N THR A 15 -0.71 33.87 -12.07
CA THR A 15 -0.52 32.41 -11.95
C THR A 15 -0.61 31.69 -13.30
N GLY A 16 -1.21 32.32 -14.32
CA GLY A 16 -1.51 31.67 -15.59
C GLY A 16 -2.62 30.61 -15.48
N THR A 17 -3.35 30.56 -14.37
CA THR A 17 -4.45 29.60 -14.16
C THR A 17 -5.77 30.10 -14.75
N ILE A 18 -6.66 29.18 -15.10
CA ILE A 18 -7.99 29.46 -15.64
C ILE A 18 -8.86 30.03 -14.52
N GLN A 19 -9.50 31.17 -14.78
CA GLN A 19 -10.50 31.73 -13.87
C GLN A 19 -11.82 30.99 -14.04
N VAL A 20 -12.41 30.59 -12.92
CA VAL A 20 -13.69 29.91 -12.87
C VAL A 20 -14.57 30.51 -11.79
N ASN A 21 -15.88 30.31 -11.89
CA ASN A 21 -16.79 30.49 -10.77
C ASN A 21 -16.41 29.51 -9.65
N PRO A 22 -16.18 29.97 -8.41
CA PRO A 22 -15.68 29.11 -7.33
C PRO A 22 -16.68 28.05 -6.86
N LEU A 23 -17.98 28.23 -7.11
CA LEU A 23 -19.04 27.27 -6.76
C LEU A 23 -19.34 26.29 -7.90
N THR A 24 -19.37 26.78 -9.14
CA THR A 24 -19.80 25.99 -10.30
C THR A 24 -18.64 25.51 -11.17
N PHE A 25 -17.43 26.00 -10.99
CA PHE A 25 -16.26 25.69 -11.82
C PHE A 25 -16.44 26.02 -13.31
N GLU A 26 -17.47 26.80 -13.66
CA GLU A 26 -17.68 27.31 -15.01
C GLU A 26 -16.67 28.42 -15.30
N THR A 27 -16.03 28.35 -16.46
CA THR A 27 -15.09 29.37 -16.94
C THR A 27 -15.84 30.62 -17.41
N SER A 28 -15.11 31.62 -17.91
CA SER A 28 -15.74 32.76 -18.60
C SER A 28 -16.42 32.38 -19.94
N ILE A 29 -16.22 31.16 -20.44
CA ILE A 29 -16.90 30.65 -21.63
C ILE A 29 -18.09 29.78 -21.16
N PRO A 30 -19.34 30.17 -21.48
CA PRO A 30 -20.52 29.42 -21.06
C PRO A 30 -20.48 27.95 -21.50
N GLY A 31 -20.78 27.04 -20.59
CA GLY A 31 -20.75 25.60 -20.83
C GLY A 31 -19.35 24.97 -20.88
N VAL A 32 -18.28 25.75 -20.66
CA VAL A 32 -16.92 25.24 -20.50
C VAL A 32 -16.52 25.32 -19.03
N PHE A 33 -16.01 24.21 -18.50
CA PHE A 33 -15.67 24.07 -17.09
C PHE A 33 -14.20 23.66 -16.93
N ALA A 34 -13.60 24.03 -15.80
CA ALA A 34 -12.22 23.66 -15.47
C ALA A 34 -12.11 23.36 -13.97
N GLY A 35 -11.24 22.40 -13.61
CA GLY A 35 -10.98 22.01 -12.22
C GLY A 35 -9.58 21.41 -12.06
N GLY A 36 -9.07 21.40 -10.83
CA GLY A 36 -7.72 20.94 -10.50
C GLY A 36 -6.64 22.02 -10.72
N ASP A 37 -5.39 21.58 -10.92
CA ASP A 37 -4.21 22.45 -10.95
C ASP A 37 -4.27 23.55 -12.02
N CYS A 38 -5.00 23.34 -13.11
CA CYS A 38 -5.19 24.38 -14.14
C CYS A 38 -5.99 25.59 -13.62
N VAL A 39 -6.70 25.46 -12.50
CA VAL A 39 -7.47 26.52 -11.84
C VAL A 39 -6.75 27.04 -10.60
N THR A 40 -6.26 26.15 -9.73
CA THR A 40 -5.66 26.52 -8.44
C THR A 40 -4.16 26.77 -8.50
N GLY A 41 -3.48 26.27 -9.53
CA GLY A 41 -2.05 26.02 -9.51
C GLY A 41 -1.71 24.71 -8.77
N PRO A 42 -0.42 24.38 -8.62
CA PRO A 42 0.00 23.14 -7.96
C PRO A 42 -0.63 23.01 -6.57
N ASN A 43 -1.38 21.93 -6.35
CA ASN A 43 -2.05 21.67 -5.08
C ASN A 43 -1.91 20.18 -4.70
N ASN A 44 -2.48 19.80 -3.55
CA ASN A 44 -2.53 18.39 -3.15
C ASN A 44 -3.53 17.61 -4.02
N VAL A 45 -3.29 16.29 -4.15
CA VAL A 45 -4.12 15.40 -4.99
C VAL A 45 -5.58 15.33 -4.54
N VAL A 46 -5.83 15.48 -3.23
CA VAL A 46 -7.18 15.41 -2.65
C VAL A 46 -8.02 16.59 -3.15
N GLU A 47 -7.45 17.78 -3.16
CA GLU A 47 -8.11 18.99 -3.70
C GLU A 47 -8.35 18.88 -5.20
N ALA A 48 -7.40 18.32 -5.96
CA ALA A 48 -7.60 18.10 -7.39
C ALA A 48 -8.76 17.12 -7.69
N ILE A 49 -8.87 16.04 -6.91
CA ILE A 49 -9.99 15.08 -7.00
C ILE A 49 -11.31 15.76 -6.59
N ALA A 50 -11.31 16.49 -5.48
CA ALA A 50 -12.49 17.21 -5.01
C ALA A 50 -12.98 18.25 -6.02
N ALA A 51 -12.06 18.99 -6.65
CA ALA A 51 -12.37 19.91 -7.74
C ALA A 51 -12.99 19.16 -8.93
N GLY A 52 -12.40 18.04 -9.35
CA GLY A 52 -12.94 17.21 -10.43
C GLY A 52 -14.38 16.74 -10.19
N LEU A 53 -14.68 16.28 -8.97
CA LEU A 53 -16.04 15.88 -8.57
C LEU A 53 -17.04 17.03 -8.64
N LYS A 54 -16.67 18.20 -8.09
CA LYS A 54 -17.52 19.41 -8.13
C LYS A 54 -17.76 19.90 -9.56
N THR A 55 -16.72 19.89 -10.39
CA THR A 55 -16.80 20.23 -11.82
C THR A 55 -17.72 19.28 -12.57
N ALA A 56 -17.64 17.97 -12.31
CA ALA A 56 -18.50 16.97 -12.94
C ALA A 56 -19.98 17.16 -12.58
N ASP A 57 -20.30 17.43 -11.30
CA ASP A 57 -21.68 17.75 -10.88
C ASP A 57 -22.19 19.03 -11.57
N SER A 58 -21.35 20.05 -11.77
CA SER A 58 -21.74 21.24 -12.54
C SER A 58 -22.04 20.94 -14.00
N ILE A 59 -21.18 20.16 -14.67
CA ILE A 59 -21.38 19.75 -16.06
C ILE A 59 -22.71 19.01 -16.19
N GLN A 60 -23.00 18.08 -15.28
CA GLN A 60 -24.26 17.34 -15.26
C GLN A 60 -25.47 18.28 -15.11
N ARG A 61 -25.44 19.17 -14.11
CA ARG A 61 -26.53 20.13 -13.88
C ARG A 61 -26.73 21.07 -15.07
N TYR A 62 -25.64 21.55 -15.68
CA TYR A 62 -25.69 22.38 -16.89
C TYR A 62 -26.37 21.66 -18.05
N LEU A 63 -25.97 20.41 -18.34
CA LEU A 63 -26.55 19.60 -19.41
C LEU A 63 -28.02 19.27 -19.18
N LEU A 64 -28.45 19.16 -17.91
CA LEU A 64 -29.83 18.89 -17.52
C LEU A 64 -30.68 20.17 -17.34
N GLY A 65 -30.11 21.37 -17.52
CA GLY A 65 -30.79 22.64 -17.28
C GLY A 65 -31.19 22.86 -15.81
N GLN A 66 -30.45 22.26 -14.88
CA GLN A 66 -30.67 22.36 -13.44
C GLN A 66 -29.88 23.53 -12.83
N ASP A 67 -30.29 23.96 -11.63
CA ASP A 67 -29.58 24.99 -10.88
C ASP A 67 -28.21 24.47 -10.39
N MET A 68 -27.14 25.06 -10.93
CA MET A 68 -25.75 24.71 -10.60
C MET A 68 -25.31 25.20 -9.21
N VAL A 69 -26.03 26.14 -8.59
CA VAL A 69 -25.67 26.78 -7.31
C VAL A 69 -26.43 26.16 -6.15
N ALA A 70 -27.66 25.68 -6.37
CA ALA A 70 -28.51 25.11 -5.34
C ALA A 70 -27.78 24.10 -4.43
N GLY A 71 -27.81 24.38 -3.12
CA GLY A 71 -27.26 23.51 -2.07
C GLY A 71 -25.74 23.47 -1.96
N ARG A 72 -25.01 24.33 -2.69
CA ARG A 72 -23.54 24.40 -2.61
C ARG A 72 -23.07 25.58 -1.75
N SER A 73 -21.96 25.38 -1.06
CA SER A 73 -21.32 26.35 -0.17
C SER A 73 -19.81 26.39 -0.41
N LEU A 74 -19.21 27.57 -0.24
CA LEU A 74 -17.76 27.75 -0.21
C LEU A 74 -17.18 27.64 1.21
N GLU A 75 -18.05 27.50 2.22
CA GLU A 75 -17.60 27.36 3.59
C GLU A 75 -16.80 26.05 3.73
N PRO A 76 -15.56 26.12 4.23
CA PRO A 76 -14.78 24.93 4.46
C PRO A 76 -15.46 24.06 5.52
N THR A 77 -15.43 22.75 5.31
CA THR A 77 -15.84 21.80 6.35
C THR A 77 -14.97 22.00 7.57
N GLN A 78 -15.59 22.05 8.76
CA GLN A 78 -14.81 22.07 9.99
C GLN A 78 -13.98 20.80 10.07
N PRO A 79 -12.65 20.90 10.23
CA PRO A 79 -11.82 19.74 10.50
C PRO A 79 -12.32 19.06 11.77
N ALA A 80 -12.30 17.72 11.79
CA ALA A 80 -12.54 17.01 13.02
C ALA A 80 -11.43 17.38 14.02
N GLU A 81 -11.80 17.82 15.21
CA GLU A 81 -10.85 17.99 16.30
C GLU A 81 -10.47 16.62 16.83
N ILE A 82 -9.19 16.27 16.72
CA ILE A 82 -8.62 15.04 17.26
C ILE A 82 -7.78 15.44 18.46
N ASP A 83 -8.10 14.89 19.63
CA ASP A 83 -7.30 15.08 20.84
C ASP A 83 -6.04 14.20 20.77
N ILE A 84 -4.95 14.79 20.30
CA ILE A 84 -3.66 14.12 20.10
C ILE A 84 -3.11 13.59 21.44
N GLU A 85 -3.45 14.20 22.57
CA GLU A 85 -2.97 13.76 23.89
C GLU A 85 -3.56 12.42 24.31
N THR A 86 -4.73 12.06 23.76
CA THR A 86 -5.39 10.77 24.00
C THR A 86 -4.92 9.66 23.07
N VAL A 87 -4.16 9.99 22.03
CA VAL A 87 -3.67 9.03 21.05
C VAL A 87 -2.38 8.40 21.57
N GLU A 88 -2.40 7.08 21.81
CA GLU A 88 -1.18 6.32 22.12
C GLU A 88 -0.27 6.23 20.88
N ALA A 89 0.53 7.27 20.68
CA ALA A 89 1.57 7.29 19.67
C ALA A 89 2.85 6.63 20.23
N SER A 90 3.55 5.87 19.39
CA SER A 90 4.89 5.39 19.74
C SER A 90 5.83 6.60 20.00
N PRO A 91 6.64 6.57 21.08
CA PRO A 91 7.58 7.64 21.38
C PRO A 91 8.75 7.70 20.40
N ASP A 92 8.94 6.65 19.58
CA ASP A 92 10.01 6.61 18.59
C ASP A 92 9.73 7.56 17.43
N GLY A 93 10.74 8.35 17.06
CA GLY A 93 10.69 9.18 15.85
C GLY A 93 10.66 8.33 14.57
N ARG A 94 10.09 8.88 13.50
CA ARG A 94 10.10 8.24 12.17
C ARG A 94 11.53 7.92 11.73
N ALA A 95 11.78 6.69 11.31
CA ALA A 95 13.07 6.31 10.77
C ALA A 95 13.40 7.14 9.52
N ALA A 96 14.59 7.74 9.46
CA ALA A 96 15.05 8.47 8.29
C ALA A 96 15.33 7.48 7.16
N MET A 97 14.66 7.66 6.02
CA MET A 97 14.85 6.81 4.85
C MET A 97 16.24 7.06 4.23
N PRO A 98 17.12 6.05 4.16
CA PRO A 98 18.42 6.20 3.50
C PRO A 98 18.23 6.49 2.02
N THR A 99 19.05 7.41 1.51
CA THR A 99 18.99 7.80 0.11
C THR A 99 20.38 7.97 -0.48
N ILE A 100 20.52 7.72 -1.77
CA ILE A 100 21.79 7.95 -2.48
C ILE A 100 22.09 9.45 -2.59
N SER A 101 23.36 9.80 -2.75
CA SER A 101 23.77 11.20 -2.89
C SER A 101 23.22 11.85 -4.17
N LEU A 102 22.95 13.15 -4.12
CA LEU A 102 22.41 13.91 -5.26
C LEU A 102 23.20 13.72 -6.56
N ARG A 103 24.54 13.63 -6.46
CA ARG A 103 25.42 13.46 -7.63
C ARG A 103 25.17 12.13 -8.34
N LYS A 104 24.81 11.07 -7.61
CA LYS A 104 24.43 9.79 -8.20
C LYS A 104 23.03 9.84 -8.82
N ARG A 105 22.06 10.47 -8.15
CA ARG A 105 20.67 10.62 -8.66
C ARG A 105 20.59 11.28 -10.03
N LEU A 106 21.51 12.20 -10.33
CA LEU A 106 21.51 12.93 -11.62
C LEU A 106 21.95 12.07 -12.80
N ASN A 107 22.74 11.03 -12.57
CA ASN A 107 23.45 10.30 -13.62
C ASN A 107 23.26 8.78 -13.56
N SER A 108 22.32 8.28 -12.75
CA SER A 108 22.00 6.86 -12.67
C SER A 108 20.49 6.62 -12.55
N PHE A 109 20.08 5.42 -12.97
CA PHE A 109 18.72 4.89 -12.74
C PHE A 109 18.67 4.01 -11.48
N GLU A 110 19.66 4.13 -10.60
CA GLU A 110 19.67 3.42 -9.33
C GLU A 110 18.51 3.90 -8.45
N GLU A 111 17.95 3.00 -7.66
CA GLU A 111 16.90 3.34 -6.73
C GLU A 111 17.38 4.43 -5.77
N THR A 112 16.64 5.54 -5.73
CA THR A 112 17.05 6.71 -4.94
C THR A 112 16.88 6.48 -3.45
N THR A 113 15.90 5.65 -3.09
CA THR A 113 15.51 5.27 -1.74
C THR A 113 15.94 3.84 -1.51
N THR A 114 16.93 3.60 -0.66
CA THR A 114 17.59 2.28 -0.60
C THR A 114 16.98 1.33 0.45
N GLY A 115 15.81 1.68 0.99
CA GLY A 115 15.14 0.91 2.05
C GLY A 115 15.74 1.12 3.45
N LEU A 116 14.98 0.69 4.46
CA LEU A 116 15.40 0.70 5.86
C LEU A 116 16.23 -0.54 6.19
N SER A 117 17.13 -0.44 7.20
CA SER A 117 17.75 -1.63 7.77
C SER A 117 16.69 -2.52 8.43
N VAL A 118 16.99 -3.80 8.63
CA VAL A 118 16.05 -4.74 9.27
C VAL A 118 15.61 -4.22 10.64
N GLU A 119 16.54 -3.71 11.45
CA GLU A 119 16.27 -3.19 12.78
C GLU A 119 15.44 -1.90 12.73
N ALA A 120 15.74 -1.02 11.77
CA ALA A 120 14.97 0.20 11.56
C ALA A 120 13.55 -0.10 11.05
N ALA A 121 13.41 -1.08 10.16
CA ALA A 121 12.12 -1.54 9.64
C ALA A 121 11.27 -2.20 10.74
N GLN A 122 11.88 -3.04 11.60
CA GLN A 122 11.20 -3.65 12.74
C GLN A 122 10.75 -2.60 13.77
N ARG A 123 11.58 -1.60 14.06
CA ARG A 123 11.18 -0.50 14.94
C ARG A 123 10.07 0.34 14.30
N GLU A 124 10.18 0.63 13.00
CA GLU A 124 9.16 1.37 12.25
C GLU A 124 7.84 0.59 12.14
N SER A 125 7.85 -0.75 12.11
CA SER A 125 6.63 -1.56 12.13
C SER A 125 6.01 -1.68 13.53
N GLN A 126 6.83 -1.56 14.58
CA GLN A 126 6.37 -1.47 15.97
C GLN A 126 5.95 -0.04 16.35
N ARG A 127 6.36 0.97 15.59
CA ARG A 127 5.80 2.31 15.72
C ARG A 127 4.33 2.21 15.34
N CYS A 128 3.48 2.38 16.34
CA CYS A 128 2.04 2.46 16.15
C CYS A 128 1.77 3.49 15.06
N LEU A 129 1.40 3.01 13.89
CA LEU A 129 0.69 3.79 12.92
C LEU A 129 -0.75 3.72 13.41
N ASP A 130 -1.15 4.62 14.30
CA ASP A 130 -2.57 5.00 14.45
C ASP A 130 -3.05 5.69 13.15
N CYS A 131 -2.71 5.11 12.00
CA CYS A 131 -2.96 5.61 10.66
C CYS A 131 -4.25 5.06 10.08
N ALA A 132 -4.97 4.24 10.82
CA ALA A 132 -6.31 3.85 10.47
C ALA A 132 -7.20 4.31 11.61
N LEU A 133 -8.09 5.25 11.28
CA LEU A 133 -9.43 5.34 11.82
C LEU A 133 -10.14 3.97 11.65
N CYS A 134 -9.61 2.89 12.23
CA CYS A 134 -10.32 1.63 12.37
C CYS A 134 -11.41 1.92 13.40
N SER A 135 -12.52 2.48 12.93
CA SER A 135 -13.72 2.74 13.72
C SER A 135 -14.53 1.47 13.97
N GLN A 136 -13.93 0.29 13.74
CA GLN A 136 -14.59 -1.01 13.76
C GLN A 136 -15.84 -1.05 12.84
N CYS A 137 -15.80 -0.34 11.72
CA CYS A 137 -16.90 -0.32 10.75
C CYS A 137 -17.07 -1.63 9.95
N MET A 138 -16.11 -2.55 10.04
CA MET A 138 -16.09 -3.87 9.37
C MET A 138 -16.10 -3.83 7.84
N GLU A 139 -15.84 -2.66 7.25
CA GLU A 139 -15.87 -2.46 5.81
C GLU A 139 -14.76 -3.26 5.10
N CYS A 140 -13.60 -3.39 5.74
CA CYS A 140 -12.49 -4.23 5.29
C CYS A 140 -12.88 -5.71 5.11
N THR A 141 -13.69 -6.27 6.01
CA THR A 141 -14.25 -7.62 5.85
C THR A 141 -15.26 -7.66 4.71
N ARG A 142 -16.15 -6.66 4.62
CA ARG A 142 -17.21 -6.61 3.61
C ARG A 142 -16.67 -6.54 2.17
N VAL A 143 -15.59 -5.80 1.93
CA VAL A 143 -15.02 -5.62 0.58
C VAL A 143 -14.04 -6.73 0.18
N CYS A 144 -13.69 -7.63 1.10
CA CYS A 144 -12.73 -8.69 0.83
C CYS A 144 -13.40 -9.83 0.06
N GLU A 145 -13.25 -9.85 -1.26
CA GLU A 145 -13.80 -10.93 -2.12
C GLU A 145 -13.20 -12.32 -1.84
N LEU A 146 -12.04 -12.37 -1.19
CA LEU A 146 -11.33 -13.60 -0.84
C LEU A 146 -11.69 -14.11 0.56
N ASP A 147 -12.53 -13.40 1.31
CA ASP A 147 -12.86 -13.70 2.70
C ASP A 147 -11.62 -13.91 3.58
N ALA A 148 -10.54 -13.17 3.32
CA ALA A 148 -9.24 -13.36 3.98
C ALA A 148 -9.04 -12.48 5.23
N VAL A 149 -9.98 -11.58 5.53
CA VAL A 149 -9.88 -10.62 6.63
C VAL A 149 -10.85 -11.00 7.74
N PHE A 150 -10.30 -11.45 8.86
CA PHE A 150 -11.04 -11.86 10.06
C PHE A 150 -10.70 -10.92 11.22
N HIS A 151 -11.70 -10.54 12.02
CA HIS A 151 -11.53 -9.72 13.23
C HIS A 151 -11.75 -10.50 14.53
N ASP A 152 -12.21 -11.74 14.43
CA ASP A 152 -12.43 -12.69 15.52
C ASP A 152 -11.33 -13.75 15.59
N ASP A 153 -10.20 -13.53 14.90
CA ASP A 153 -9.13 -14.52 14.88
C ASP A 153 -8.47 -14.65 16.26
N SER A 154 -8.19 -15.90 16.61
CA SER A 154 -7.55 -16.28 17.88
C SER A 154 -6.44 -17.25 17.56
N VAL A 155 -5.27 -17.05 18.19
CA VAL A 155 -4.12 -17.94 17.99
C VAL A 155 -4.53 -19.35 18.41
N LYS A 156 -4.66 -20.25 17.43
CA LYS A 156 -4.95 -21.67 17.66
C LYS A 156 -3.70 -22.48 17.38
N HIS A 157 -3.33 -23.30 18.35
CA HIS A 157 -2.27 -24.28 18.20
C HIS A 157 -2.92 -25.60 17.77
N PHE A 158 -2.40 -26.20 16.70
CA PHE A 158 -2.85 -27.49 16.20
C PHE A 158 -1.70 -28.50 16.33
N GLU A 159 -1.96 -29.61 17.01
CA GLU A 159 -1.07 -30.77 16.94
C GLU A 159 -1.44 -31.59 15.71
N ILE A 160 -0.54 -31.63 14.75
CA ILE A 160 -0.71 -32.42 13.53
C ILE A 160 0.20 -33.64 13.65
N GLY A 161 -0.41 -34.82 13.75
CA GLY A 161 0.32 -36.08 13.67
C GLY A 161 0.88 -36.28 12.26
N ALA A 162 2.18 -36.09 12.09
CA ALA A 162 2.88 -36.35 10.84
C ALA A 162 3.76 -37.59 10.99
N GLN A 163 3.67 -38.54 10.04
CA GLN A 163 4.58 -39.69 10.02
C GLN A 163 5.97 -39.29 9.50
N VAL A 164 6.02 -38.35 8.55
CA VAL A 164 7.25 -37.78 8.02
C VAL A 164 7.06 -36.28 7.77
N ILE A 165 8.04 -35.47 8.12
CA ILE A 165 8.13 -34.04 7.84
C ILE A 165 9.27 -33.82 6.86
N LEU A 166 8.99 -33.14 5.74
CA LEU A 166 10.01 -32.73 4.77
C LEU A 166 10.32 -31.24 4.99
N ARG A 167 11.51 -30.93 5.52
CA ARG A 167 11.96 -29.55 5.75
C ARG A 167 12.78 -29.09 4.55
N PHE A 168 12.31 -28.03 3.88
CA PHE A 168 13.03 -27.34 2.80
C PHE A 168 13.54 -26.00 3.32
N PRO A 169 14.78 -25.90 3.81
CA PRO A 169 15.33 -24.64 4.26
C PRO A 169 15.54 -23.74 3.04
N THR A 170 14.79 -22.63 2.97
CA THR A 170 15.09 -21.51 2.08
C THR A 170 16.29 -20.75 2.64
N GLY A 171 17.20 -20.33 1.75
CA GLY A 171 18.52 -19.77 2.12
C GLY A 171 18.49 -18.57 3.07
N ASP A 172 17.35 -17.88 3.19
CA ASP A 172 17.18 -16.71 4.06
C ASP A 172 16.91 -17.07 5.55
N LEU A 173 16.76 -18.36 5.87
CA LEU A 173 16.52 -18.81 7.25
C LEU A 173 17.80 -19.14 8.03
N GLN A 174 19.00 -18.97 7.44
CA GLN A 174 20.27 -19.23 8.16
C GLN A 174 20.56 -18.24 9.29
N GLU A 175 19.85 -17.11 9.39
CA GLU A 175 20.10 -16.10 10.43
C GLU A 175 18.98 -15.99 11.49
N ARG A 176 17.89 -16.76 11.40
CA ARG A 176 16.73 -16.62 12.31
C ARG A 176 16.39 -17.89 13.09
N GLU A 177 17.37 -18.52 13.73
CA GLU A 177 17.11 -19.44 14.85
C GLU A 177 18.13 -19.21 15.98
N SER A 178 17.87 -18.19 16.81
CA SER A 178 18.38 -18.14 18.20
C SER A 178 17.40 -18.81 19.17
N VAL A 179 16.63 -19.78 18.69
CA VAL A 179 15.85 -20.69 19.53
C VAL A 179 16.69 -21.94 19.72
N ASP A 180 17.33 -22.02 20.88
CA ASP A 180 18.01 -23.20 21.45
C ASP A 180 19.00 -23.93 20.52
N ASN A 181 20.30 -23.62 20.68
CA ASN A 181 21.47 -24.22 20.00
C ASN A 181 21.69 -25.73 20.31
N ARG A 182 20.62 -26.53 20.46
CA ARG A 182 20.68 -27.96 20.78
C ARG A 182 20.11 -28.88 19.70
N ASP A 183 19.42 -28.33 18.69
CA ASP A 183 18.74 -29.13 17.65
C ASP A 183 19.31 -28.97 16.22
N GLN A 184 20.54 -28.48 16.08
CA GLN A 184 21.25 -28.52 14.80
C GLN A 184 22.12 -29.78 14.77
N ASP A 185 21.77 -30.70 13.86
CA ASP A 185 22.44 -31.96 13.49
C ASP A 185 22.01 -33.27 14.18
N THR A 186 21.00 -33.30 15.04
CA THR A 186 20.42 -34.58 15.45
C THR A 186 19.32 -34.98 14.45
N PRO A 187 19.44 -36.12 13.74
CA PRO A 187 18.36 -36.60 12.89
C PRO A 187 17.15 -36.92 13.78
N VAL A 188 16.16 -36.05 13.78
CA VAL A 188 14.87 -36.33 14.44
C VAL A 188 14.18 -37.41 13.60
N GLU A 189 13.83 -38.53 14.23
CA GLU A 189 13.15 -39.64 13.57
C GLU A 189 11.86 -39.12 12.92
N GLY A 190 11.74 -39.30 11.59
CA GLY A 190 10.63 -38.78 10.81
C GLY A 190 10.83 -37.39 10.20
N ILE A 191 11.89 -36.63 10.49
CA ILE A 191 12.17 -35.35 9.81
C ILE A 191 13.28 -35.54 8.78
N ARG A 192 12.98 -35.27 7.49
CA ARG A 192 13.98 -35.27 6.41
C ARG A 192 14.24 -33.83 5.96
N ILE A 193 15.50 -33.40 6.09
CA ILE A 193 15.94 -32.09 5.63
C ILE A 193 16.45 -32.22 4.20
N ILE A 194 15.93 -31.41 3.29
CA ILE A 194 16.33 -31.39 1.87
C ILE A 194 17.11 -30.10 1.62
N PRO A 195 18.44 -30.12 1.67
CA PRO A 195 19.25 -28.91 1.58
C PRO A 195 19.12 -28.28 0.17
N PRO A 196 19.11 -26.94 0.08
CA PRO A 196 19.15 -26.25 -1.20
C PRO A 196 20.48 -26.54 -1.91
N VAL A 197 20.43 -26.75 -3.22
CA VAL A 197 21.63 -26.86 -4.06
C VAL A 197 22.00 -25.46 -4.53
N ALA A 198 23.22 -25.03 -4.20
CA ALA A 198 23.73 -23.72 -4.58
C ALA A 198 23.71 -23.53 -6.10
N ASN A 199 23.28 -22.35 -6.57
CA ASN A 199 23.21 -21.94 -7.98
C ASN A 199 22.26 -22.78 -8.87
N GLU A 200 21.33 -23.53 -8.28
CA GLU A 200 20.30 -24.25 -9.04
C GLU A 200 19.03 -23.42 -9.18
N GLU A 201 18.47 -23.37 -10.39
CA GLU A 201 17.27 -22.60 -10.70
C GLU A 201 16.06 -23.10 -9.90
N LEU A 202 15.24 -22.18 -9.37
CA LEU A 202 14.12 -22.47 -8.46
C LEU A 202 13.19 -23.59 -9.01
N ALA A 203 12.93 -23.57 -10.31
CA ALA A 203 12.11 -24.59 -10.96
C ALA A 203 12.66 -26.02 -10.79
N LYS A 204 13.99 -26.20 -10.85
CA LYS A 204 14.64 -27.51 -10.65
C LYS A 204 14.61 -27.94 -9.18
N GLN A 205 14.77 -26.98 -8.27
CA GLN A 205 14.66 -27.24 -6.82
C GLN A 205 13.24 -27.71 -6.46
N VAL A 206 12.20 -27.09 -7.02
CA VAL A 206 10.80 -27.50 -6.84
C VAL A 206 10.55 -28.91 -7.41
N VAL A 207 11.07 -29.21 -8.60
CA VAL A 207 10.91 -30.56 -9.20
C VAL A 207 11.55 -31.64 -8.32
N LYS A 208 12.74 -31.38 -7.76
CA LYS A 208 13.42 -32.31 -6.85
C LYS A 208 12.67 -32.47 -5.53
N ALA A 209 12.12 -31.38 -4.99
CA ALA A 209 11.25 -31.41 -3.82
C ALA A 209 10.03 -32.29 -4.03
N MET A 210 9.36 -32.15 -5.18
CA MET A 210 8.20 -32.97 -5.55
C MET A 210 8.56 -34.45 -5.72
N ALA A 211 9.71 -34.75 -6.35
CA ALA A 211 10.19 -36.12 -6.50
C ALA A 211 10.44 -36.79 -5.14
N MET A 212 11.13 -36.10 -4.23
CA MET A 212 11.41 -36.59 -2.88
C MET A 212 10.13 -36.76 -2.05
N ALA A 213 9.16 -35.85 -2.19
CA ALA A 213 7.85 -35.98 -1.57
C ALA A 213 7.10 -37.21 -2.07
N LEU A 214 7.17 -37.48 -3.37
CA LEU A 214 6.54 -38.66 -3.98
C LEU A 214 7.20 -39.97 -3.52
N GLU A 215 8.53 -40.02 -3.47
CA GLU A 215 9.27 -41.18 -2.95
C GLU A 215 8.92 -41.45 -1.49
N THR A 216 8.93 -40.40 -0.66
CA THR A 216 8.53 -40.49 0.75
C THR A 216 7.10 -40.98 0.89
N ALA A 217 6.17 -40.48 0.06
CA ALA A 217 4.78 -40.92 0.04
C ALA A 217 4.63 -42.40 -0.35
N ILE A 218 5.49 -42.91 -1.24
CA ILE A 218 5.53 -44.34 -1.61
C ILE A 218 6.06 -45.18 -0.44
N GLU A 219 7.09 -44.71 0.27
CA GLU A 219 7.67 -45.42 1.42
C GLU A 219 6.70 -45.55 2.60
N ILE A 220 5.98 -44.48 2.92
CA ILE A 220 4.99 -44.49 4.02
C ILE A 220 3.65 -45.12 3.63
N LYS A 221 3.46 -45.45 2.34
CA LYS A 221 2.22 -46.07 1.89
C LYS A 221 2.06 -47.44 2.56
N PRO A 222 0.95 -47.70 3.28
CA PRO A 222 0.76 -48.98 3.95
C PRO A 222 0.76 -50.10 2.92
N LYS A 223 1.67 -51.07 3.08
CA LYS A 223 1.66 -52.31 2.30
C LYS A 223 0.41 -53.09 2.72
N LYS A 224 -0.51 -53.29 1.77
CA LYS A 224 -1.66 -54.18 1.96
C LYS A 224 -1.21 -55.61 2.19
#